data_AF-A0AB74F065-F1
#
_entry.id   AF-A0AB74F065-F1
#
_cell.length_a   1.000
_cell.length_b   1.000
_cell.length_c   1.000
_cell.angle_alpha   90.00
_cell.angle_beta   90.00
_cell.angle_gamma   90.00
#
_symmetry.space_group_name_H-M   'P 1'
#
loop_
_entity.id
_entity.type
_entity.pdbx_description
1 polymer ?
#
loop_
_entity_poly.entity_id
_entity_poly.type
_entity_poly.pdbx_seq_one_letter_code
_entity_poly.pdbx_strand_id
1 'polypeptide(L)'
;MLDVIIIGGGILGVTTARLLSRFNLDTLVLEKGADLGEGASKANSAVLAAGFHPRGGSLKGISCVRGNAMYPQICKELGVEIAYPGSLFVAFHREGEEMIREKYKKGLKNNVPDMEILSGSESRALEPGLSDRVTMALYARTTGIIELFPFC
;
A
#
# COMPACT_ATOMS: atom_id res chain seq x y z
N MET A 1 -12.32 33.32 -9.76
CA MET A 1 -12.19 33.16 -8.30
C MET A 1 -11.95 31.68 -8.10
N LEU A 2 -11.00 31.25 -7.27
CA LEU A 2 -10.73 29.81 -7.10
C LEU A 2 -11.72 29.22 -6.09
N ASP A 3 -12.23 28.02 -6.38
CA ASP A 3 -13.10 27.28 -5.46
C ASP A 3 -12.28 26.49 -4.44
N VAL A 4 -11.16 25.90 -4.87
CA VAL A 4 -10.31 25.05 -4.03
C VAL A 4 -8.83 25.33 -4.28
N ILE A 5 -8.08 25.47 -3.20
CA ILE A 5 -6.60 25.52 -3.22
C ILE A 5 -6.07 24.31 -2.45
N ILE A 6 -5.24 23.51 -3.10
CA ILE A 6 -4.51 22.39 -2.52
C ILE A 6 -3.08 22.82 -2.26
N ILE A 7 -2.61 22.67 -1.02
CA ILE A 7 -1.23 22.97 -0.63
C ILE A 7 -0.46 21.66 -0.49
N GLY A 8 0.54 21.48 -1.36
CA GLY A 8 1.37 20.28 -1.48
C GLY A 8 1.02 19.46 -2.72
N GLY A 9 2.01 19.23 -3.57
CA GLY A 9 2.00 18.42 -4.78
C GLY A 9 2.58 17.01 -4.58
N GLY A 10 2.52 16.48 -3.36
CA GLY A 10 2.78 15.06 -3.11
C GLY A 10 1.60 14.16 -3.50
N ILE A 11 1.74 12.85 -3.30
CA ILE A 11 0.75 11.83 -3.69
C ILE A 11 -0.67 12.14 -3.20
N LEU A 12 -0.83 12.69 -2.00
CA LEU A 12 -2.14 13.09 -1.47
C LEU A 12 -2.71 14.32 -2.18
N GLY A 13 -1.87 15.30 -2.53
CA GLY A 13 -2.29 16.50 -3.24
C GLY A 13 -2.74 16.20 -4.65
N VAL A 14 -1.93 15.45 -5.41
CA VAL A 14 -2.23 15.09 -6.81
C VAL A 14 -3.44 14.16 -6.92
N THR A 15 -3.60 13.19 -6.00
CA THR A 15 -4.80 12.34 -5.98
C THR A 15 -6.06 13.11 -5.60
N THR A 16 -5.94 14.11 -4.72
CA THR A 16 -7.05 15.01 -4.39
C THR A 16 -7.42 15.88 -5.59
N ALA A 17 -6.44 16.48 -6.28
CA ALA A 17 -6.66 17.25 -7.50
C ALA A 17 -7.34 16.41 -8.59
N ARG A 18 -6.88 15.17 -8.79
CA ARG A 18 -7.50 14.19 -9.71
C ARG A 18 -8.96 13.88 -9.35
N LEU A 19 -9.28 13.75 -8.07
CA LEU A 19 -10.66 13.53 -7.65
C LEU A 19 -11.52 14.75 -7.93
N LEU A 20 -11.02 15.94 -7.60
CA LEU A 20 -11.73 17.21 -7.79
C LEU A 20 -11.93 17.56 -9.27
N SER A 21 -11.04 17.11 -10.16
CA SER A 21 -11.18 17.32 -11.62
C SER A 21 -12.40 16.64 -12.23
N ARG A 22 -13.11 15.78 -11.48
CA ARG A 22 -14.40 15.18 -11.90
C ARG A 22 -15.59 16.12 -11.70
N PHE A 23 -15.37 17.26 -11.04
CA PHE A 23 -16.38 18.27 -10.76
C PHE A 23 -16.04 19.57 -11.51
N ASN A 24 -17.03 20.43 -11.72
CA ASN A 24 -16.83 21.75 -12.32
C ASN A 24 -16.37 22.75 -11.26
N LEU A 25 -15.10 22.65 -10.86
CA LEU A 25 -14.47 23.47 -9.82
C LEU A 25 -13.17 24.12 -10.33
N ASP A 26 -12.98 25.40 -10.06
CA ASP A 26 -11.71 26.10 -10.29
C ASP A 26 -10.69 25.71 -9.19
N THR A 27 -9.85 24.72 -9.48
CA THR A 27 -8.90 24.12 -8.52
C THR A 27 -7.45 24.51 -8.83
N LEU A 28 -6.68 24.94 -7.81
CA LEU A 28 -5.25 25.24 -7.90
C LEU A 28 -4.43 24.35 -6.95
N VAL A 29 -3.34 23.76 -7.44
CA VAL A 29 -2.34 23.06 -6.61
C VAL A 29 -1.10 23.94 -6.45
N LEU A 30 -0.64 24.14 -5.22
CA LEU A 30 0.58 24.86 -4.88
C LEU A 30 1.62 23.89 -4.33
N GLU A 31 2.77 23.79 -4.98
CA GLU A 31 3.93 23.04 -4.51
C GLU A 31 5.14 23.97 -4.36
N LYS A 32 5.93 23.77 -3.30
CA LYS A 32 7.15 24.54 -3.03
C LYS A 32 8.40 23.91 -3.66
N GLY A 33 8.35 22.61 -3.95
CA GLY A 33 9.39 21.84 -4.61
C GLY A 33 9.62 22.30 -6.05
N ALA A 34 10.71 21.83 -6.65
CA ALA A 34 11.00 22.12 -8.04
C ALA A 34 10.06 21.34 -8.98
N ASP A 35 9.56 20.21 -8.49
CA ASP A 35 8.60 19.36 -9.18
C ASP A 35 7.58 18.73 -8.19
N LEU A 36 6.58 18.04 -8.72
CA LEU A 36 5.63 17.26 -7.93
C LEU A 36 6.32 16.05 -7.27
N GLY A 37 5.75 15.59 -6.17
CA GLY A 37 6.22 14.39 -5.48
C GLY A 37 7.57 14.49 -4.76
N GLU A 38 8.34 15.58 -4.87
CA GLU A 38 9.72 15.68 -4.38
C GLU A 38 9.93 15.56 -2.86
N GLY A 39 8.84 15.54 -2.07
CA GLY A 39 8.88 15.25 -0.64
C GLY A 39 8.89 13.75 -0.31
N ALA A 40 8.11 13.36 0.69
CA ALA A 40 8.01 11.96 1.14
C ALA A 40 7.47 11.00 0.06
N SER A 41 6.78 11.51 -0.96
CA SER A 41 6.28 10.70 -2.07
C SER A 41 7.39 10.17 -2.98
N LYS A 42 8.51 10.89 -3.10
CA LYS A 42 9.72 10.44 -3.81
C LYS A 42 10.56 9.48 -2.98
N ALA A 43 10.57 9.64 -1.65
CA ALA A 43 11.42 8.87 -0.74
C ALA A 43 10.62 7.83 0.07
N ASN A 44 10.07 6.81 -0.59
CA ASN A 44 9.45 5.66 0.07
C ASN A 44 9.66 4.37 -0.74
N SER A 45 9.23 3.23 -0.20
CA SER A 45 9.46 1.91 -0.80
C SER A 45 8.56 1.57 -1.99
N ALA A 46 7.64 2.47 -2.37
CA ALA A 46 6.68 2.30 -3.45
C ALA A 46 5.77 1.06 -3.30
N VAL A 47 5.62 0.56 -2.06
CA VAL A 47 4.81 -0.60 -1.73
C VAL A 47 3.36 -0.18 -1.52
N LEU A 48 2.48 -0.79 -2.29
CA LEU A 48 1.05 -0.77 -2.05
C LEU A 48 0.70 -1.83 -0.99
N ALA A 49 0.67 -1.42 0.28
CA ALA A 49 0.48 -2.34 1.39
C ALA A 49 -0.92 -3.00 1.38
N ALA A 50 -0.99 -4.28 1.73
CA ALA A 50 -2.26 -5.02 1.84
C ALA A 50 -3.15 -4.54 3.00
N GLY A 51 -2.57 -4.06 4.11
CA GLY A 51 -3.33 -3.46 5.23
C GLY A 51 -3.35 -4.24 6.54
N PHE A 52 -2.48 -5.25 6.72
CA PHE A 52 -2.35 -6.01 7.99
C PHE A 52 -1.39 -5.39 9.02
N HIS A 53 -0.63 -4.37 8.65
CA HIS A 53 0.26 -3.63 9.58
C HIS A 53 -0.47 -2.63 10.48
N PRO A 54 -1.45 -1.82 9.99
CA PRO A 54 -2.17 -0.88 10.83
C PRO A 54 -2.99 -1.56 11.93
N ARG A 55 -3.35 -0.78 12.96
CA ARG A 55 -4.28 -1.23 14.00
C ARG A 55 -5.62 -1.65 13.35
N GLY A 56 -6.14 -2.81 13.76
CA GLY A 56 -7.43 -3.33 13.26
C GLY A 56 -8.58 -2.36 13.53
N GLY A 57 -9.39 -2.09 12.51
CA GLY A 57 -10.53 -1.16 12.55
C GLY A 57 -10.16 0.33 12.54
N SER A 58 -8.87 0.66 12.38
CA SER A 58 -8.45 2.06 12.29
C SER A 58 -8.75 2.66 10.92
N LEU A 59 -8.91 3.99 10.86
CA LEU A 59 -9.00 4.71 9.58
C LEU A 59 -7.81 4.41 8.66
N LYS A 60 -6.59 4.28 9.22
CA LYS A 60 -5.41 3.91 8.42
C LYS A 60 -5.57 2.51 7.79
N GLY A 61 -6.07 1.54 8.54
CA GLY A 61 -6.31 0.19 8.04
C GLY A 61 -7.41 0.17 6.97
N ILE A 62 -8.54 0.79 7.26
CA ILE A 62 -9.70 0.84 6.35
C ILE A 62 -9.33 1.58 5.05
N SER A 63 -8.68 2.74 5.14
CA SER A 63 -8.25 3.50 3.95
C SER A 63 -7.14 2.79 3.18
N CYS A 64 -6.26 2.02 3.84
CA CYS A 64 -5.23 1.21 3.16
C CYS A 64 -5.87 0.14 2.28
N VAL A 65 -6.81 -0.64 2.82
CA VAL A 65 -7.49 -1.71 2.08
C VAL A 65 -8.32 -1.15 0.94
N ARG A 66 -9.11 -0.10 1.21
CA ARG A 66 -9.92 0.58 0.17
C ARG A 66 -9.04 1.18 -0.91
N GLY A 67 -7.97 1.87 -0.51
CA GLY A 67 -7.02 2.47 -1.44
C GLY A 67 -6.38 1.42 -2.33
N ASN A 68 -5.87 0.33 -1.75
CA ASN A 68 -5.25 -0.78 -2.48
C ASN A 68 -6.15 -1.31 -3.61
N ALA A 69 -7.43 -1.52 -3.33
CA ALA A 69 -8.41 -1.96 -4.33
C ALA A 69 -8.68 -0.96 -5.45
N MET A 70 -8.41 0.34 -5.26
CA MET A 70 -8.62 1.39 -6.26
C MET A 70 -7.45 1.53 -7.23
N TYR A 71 -6.23 1.19 -6.80
CA TYR A 71 -5.02 1.42 -7.60
C TYR A 71 -5.00 0.71 -8.95
N PRO A 72 -5.47 -0.53 -9.15
CA PRO A 72 -5.48 -1.16 -10.47
C PRO A 72 -6.19 -0.33 -11.54
N GLN A 73 -7.35 0.22 -11.19
CA GLN A 73 -8.11 1.07 -12.10
C GLN A 73 -7.40 2.41 -12.33
N ILE A 74 -6.90 3.05 -11.28
CA ILE A 74 -6.21 4.34 -11.40
C ILE A 74 -4.95 4.21 -12.26
N CYS A 75 -4.15 3.16 -12.04
CA CYS A 75 -2.94 2.89 -12.81
C CYS A 75 -3.26 2.66 -14.29
N LYS A 76 -4.34 1.91 -14.58
CA LYS A 76 -4.82 1.72 -15.96
C LYS A 76 -5.26 3.04 -16.60
N GLU A 77 -5.96 3.91 -15.87
CA GLU A 77 -6.42 5.21 -16.37
C GLU A 77 -5.26 6.19 -16.62
N LEU A 78 -4.17 6.09 -15.85
CA LEU A 78 -3.00 6.97 -15.95
C LEU A 78 -1.88 6.40 -16.82
N GLY A 79 -1.95 5.13 -17.23
CA GLY A 79 -0.86 4.46 -17.95
C GLY A 79 0.36 4.19 -17.05
N VAL A 80 0.16 4.03 -15.74
CA VAL A 80 1.21 3.72 -14.77
C VAL A 80 1.28 2.21 -14.56
N GLU A 81 2.48 1.65 -14.46
CA GLU A 81 2.66 0.23 -14.18
C GLU A 81 2.45 -0.10 -12.70
N ILE A 82 1.79 -1.23 -12.45
CA ILE A 82 1.58 -1.79 -11.12
C ILE A 82 1.76 -3.31 -11.18
N ALA A 83 2.44 -3.87 -10.19
CA ALA A 83 2.62 -5.30 -10.04
C ALA A 83 2.16 -5.76 -8.65
N TYR A 84 1.67 -6.99 -8.56
CA TYR A 84 1.23 -7.62 -7.31
C TYR A 84 2.03 -8.90 -7.04
N PRO A 85 3.32 -8.78 -6.63
CA PRO A 85 4.11 -9.94 -6.24
C PRO A 85 3.62 -10.56 -4.92
N GLY A 86 2.78 -9.85 -4.17
CA GLY A 86 2.43 -10.19 -2.79
C GLY A 86 3.56 -9.86 -1.81
N SER A 87 3.38 -10.26 -0.56
CA SER A 87 4.38 -10.06 0.49
C SER A 87 4.39 -11.18 1.51
N LEU A 88 5.58 -11.60 1.95
CA LEU A 88 5.78 -12.52 3.06
C LEU A 88 6.34 -11.78 4.28
N PHE A 89 5.59 -11.82 5.38
CA PHE A 89 6.07 -11.37 6.69
C PHE A 89 6.47 -12.59 7.52
N VAL A 90 7.78 -12.84 7.64
CA VAL A 90 8.34 -14.09 8.16
C VAL A 90 8.69 -14.05 9.66
N ALA A 91 8.65 -15.21 10.31
CA ALA A 91 9.08 -15.42 11.68
C ALA A 91 10.21 -16.46 11.76
N PHE A 92 11.11 -16.26 12.73
CA PHE A 92 12.26 -17.14 12.99
C PHE A 92 12.19 -17.84 14.35
N HIS A 93 11.24 -17.44 15.20
CA HIS A 93 11.08 -17.94 16.56
C HIS A 93 9.63 -17.73 17.02
N ARG A 94 9.28 -18.35 18.15
CA ARG A 94 7.92 -18.39 18.71
C ARG A 94 7.27 -17.00 18.86
N GLU A 95 7.99 -16.01 19.35
CA GLU A 95 7.46 -14.64 19.51
C GLU A 95 7.10 -14.00 18.15
N GLY A 96 7.88 -14.31 17.10
CA GLY A 96 7.57 -13.88 15.74
C GLY A 96 6.29 -14.53 15.20
N GLU A 97 6.04 -15.80 15.53
CA GLU A 97 4.81 -16.49 15.15
C GLU A 97 3.59 -15.89 15.85
N GLU A 98 3.72 -15.51 17.12
CA GLU A 98 2.67 -14.80 17.86
C GLU A 98 2.37 -13.44 17.22
N MET A 99 3.40 -12.70 16.80
CA MET A 99 3.24 -11.45 16.05
C MET A 99 2.56 -11.67 14.69
N ILE A 100 2.87 -12.75 13.97
CA ILE A 100 2.16 -13.12 12.72
C ILE A 100 0.67 -13.32 12.99
N ARG A 101 0.32 -14.09 14.02
CA ARG A 101 -1.10 -14.34 14.39
C ARG A 101 -1.81 -13.06 14.79
N GLU A 102 -1.12 -12.13 15.47
CA GLU A 102 -1.68 -10.83 15.80
C GLU A 102 -1.92 -9.97 14.55
N LYS A 103 -0.96 -9.93 13.61
CA LYS A 103 -1.09 -9.22 12.33
C LYS A 103 -2.20 -9.78 11.47
N TYR A 104 -2.34 -11.10 11.42
CA TYR A 104 -3.44 -11.76 10.73
C TYR A 104 -4.79 -11.30 11.30
N LYS A 105 -4.95 -11.30 12.63
CA LYS A 105 -6.16 -10.77 13.31
C LYS A 105 -6.41 -9.30 13.00
N LYS A 106 -5.36 -8.46 12.94
CA LYS A 106 -5.48 -7.04 12.55
C LYS A 106 -5.96 -6.89 11.11
N GLY A 107 -5.40 -7.66 10.18
CA GLY A 107 -5.80 -7.66 8.78
C GLY A 107 -7.24 -8.13 8.59
N LEU A 108 -7.69 -9.17 9.30
CA LEU A 108 -9.09 -9.60 9.31
C LEU A 108 -10.02 -8.46 9.75
N LYS A 109 -9.68 -7.74 10.83
CA LYS A 109 -10.46 -6.57 11.28
C LYS A 109 -10.46 -5.41 10.29
N ASN A 110 -9.45 -5.31 9.43
CA ASN A 110 -9.37 -4.31 8.36
C ASN A 110 -10.03 -4.81 7.06
N ASN A 111 -10.52 -6.05 7.00
CA ASN A 111 -11.03 -6.72 5.80
C ASN A 111 -9.98 -6.85 4.68
N VAL A 112 -8.73 -7.14 5.04
CA VAL A 112 -7.69 -7.44 4.05
C VAL A 112 -8.04 -8.77 3.35
N PRO A 113 -8.20 -8.79 2.03
CA PRO A 113 -8.48 -10.02 1.28
C PRO A 113 -7.23 -10.88 1.10
N ASP A 114 -7.44 -12.17 0.88
CA ASP A 114 -6.42 -13.12 0.41
C ASP A 114 -5.13 -13.15 1.25
N MET A 115 -5.30 -13.15 2.57
CA MET A 115 -4.23 -13.39 3.52
C MET A 115 -4.20 -14.85 3.97
N GLU A 116 -3.00 -15.41 4.06
CA GLU A 116 -2.76 -16.80 4.45
C GLU A 116 -1.62 -16.87 5.47
N ILE A 117 -1.73 -17.74 6.47
CA ILE A 117 -0.59 -18.10 7.32
C ILE A 117 0.02 -19.37 6.74
N LEU A 118 1.31 -19.30 6.41
CA LEU A 118 2.07 -20.39 5.82
C LEU A 118 3.08 -20.94 6.83
N SER A 119 3.31 -22.24 6.77
CA SER A 119 4.47 -22.87 7.40
C SER A 119 5.77 -22.41 6.75
N GLY A 120 6.90 -22.64 7.43
CA GLY A 120 8.22 -22.39 6.86
C GLY A 120 8.48 -23.14 5.54
N SER A 121 8.00 -24.38 5.40
CA SER A 121 8.13 -25.17 4.17
C SER A 121 7.28 -24.61 3.03
N GLU A 122 6.03 -24.22 3.29
CA GLU A 122 5.18 -23.57 2.27
C GLU A 122 5.77 -22.22 1.84
N SER A 123 6.32 -21.46 2.79
CA SER A 123 6.98 -20.19 2.51
C SER A 123 8.18 -20.36 1.58
N ARG A 124 9.01 -21.40 1.80
CA ARG A 124 10.15 -21.74 0.93
C ARG A 124 9.74 -22.33 -0.41
N ALA A 125 8.57 -22.97 -0.50
CA ALA A 125 8.03 -23.41 -1.78
C ALA A 125 7.64 -22.22 -2.67
N LEU A 126 7.18 -21.12 -2.06
CA LEU A 126 6.94 -19.85 -2.77
C LEU A 126 8.24 -19.09 -3.06
N GLU A 127 9.12 -18.98 -2.06
CA GLU A 127 10.39 -18.25 -2.15
C GLU A 127 11.58 -19.12 -1.70
N PRO A 128 12.22 -19.86 -2.63
CA PRO A 128 13.30 -20.79 -2.32
C PRO A 128 14.53 -20.15 -1.67
N GLY A 129 14.71 -18.83 -1.80
CA GLY A 129 15.80 -18.08 -1.18
C GLY A 129 15.63 -17.81 0.32
N LEU A 130 14.48 -18.17 0.91
CA LEU A 130 14.24 -17.99 2.34
C LEU A 130 15.10 -18.92 3.19
N SER A 131 15.62 -18.37 4.29
CA SER A 131 16.38 -19.12 5.30
C SER A 131 15.59 -20.32 5.84
N ASP A 132 16.26 -21.45 6.04
CA ASP A 132 15.70 -22.65 6.68
C ASP A 132 15.23 -22.41 8.12
N ARG A 133 15.70 -21.32 8.74
CA ARG A 133 15.27 -20.88 10.07
C ARG A 133 13.87 -20.24 10.09
N VAL A 134 13.27 -19.97 8.94
CA VAL A 134 11.89 -19.46 8.88
C VAL A 134 10.93 -20.55 9.32
N THR A 135 10.16 -20.26 10.37
CA THR A 135 9.19 -21.18 10.97
C THR A 135 7.77 -20.96 10.45
N MET A 136 7.41 -19.71 10.15
CA MET A 136 6.08 -19.30 9.70
C MET A 136 6.16 -18.01 8.89
N ALA A 137 5.19 -17.78 8.00
CA ALA A 137 5.00 -16.50 7.35
C ALA A 137 3.52 -16.10 7.30
N LEU A 138 3.25 -14.80 7.30
CA LEU A 138 1.99 -14.23 6.83
C LEU A 138 2.17 -13.81 5.37
N TYR A 139 1.44 -14.47 4.49
CA TYR A 139 1.38 -14.13 3.07
C TYR A 139 0.17 -13.23 2.79
N ALA A 140 0.39 -12.14 2.05
CA ALA A 140 -0.67 -11.27 1.57
C ALA A 140 -0.52 -11.06 0.07
N ARG A 141 -1.41 -11.66 -0.73
CA ARG A 141 -1.37 -11.62 -2.20
C ARG A 141 -1.61 -10.22 -2.75
N THR A 142 -2.36 -9.40 -2.03
CA THR A 142 -2.74 -8.04 -2.45
C THR A 142 -1.68 -6.98 -2.19
N THR A 143 -0.51 -7.33 -1.65
CA THR A 143 0.60 -6.38 -1.59
C THR A 143 1.15 -6.16 -3.00
N GLY A 144 1.16 -4.90 -3.42
CA GLY A 144 1.66 -4.48 -4.72
C GLY A 144 2.89 -3.59 -4.63
N ILE A 145 3.47 -3.31 -5.78
CA ILE A 145 4.50 -2.29 -6.00
C ILE A 145 4.07 -1.44 -7.20
N ILE A 146 4.30 -0.14 -7.12
CA ILE A 146 3.88 0.83 -8.14
C ILE A 146 5.00 1.81 -8.40
N GLU A 147 5.13 2.30 -9.63
CA GLU A 147 5.99 3.44 -9.91
C GLU A 147 5.31 4.75 -9.49
N LEU A 148 5.84 5.42 -8.46
CA LEU A 148 5.20 6.60 -7.87
C LEU A 148 5.47 7.91 -8.60
N PHE A 149 6.59 8.01 -9.33
CA PHE A 149 6.99 9.28 -9.95
C PHE A 149 6.10 9.63 -11.16
N PRO A 150 5.80 8.71 -12.10
CA PRO A 150 4.80 8.96 -13.14
C PRO A 150 3.37 9.16 -12.61
N PHE A 151 3.14 8.82 -11.34
CA PHE A 151 1.84 8.96 -10.70
C PHE A 151 1.60 10.37 -10.13
N CYS A 152 2.67 11.10 -9.81
CA CYS A 152 2.60 12.49 -9.34
C CYS A 152 2.81 13.45 -10.50
#